data_AF-A0A139P5Q0-F1
#
_entry.id   AF-A0A139P5Q0-F1
#
_cell.length_a   1.000
_cell.length_b   1.000
_cell.length_c   1.000
_cell.angle_alpha   90.00
_cell.angle_beta   90.00
_cell.angle_gamma   90.00
#
_symmetry.space_group_name_H-M   'P 1'
#
loop_
_entity.id
_entity.type
_entity.pdbx_description
1 polymer ?
#
loop_
_entity_poly.entity_id
_entity_poly.type
_entity_poly.pdbx_seq_one_letter_code
_entity_poly.pdbx_strand_id
1 'polypeptide(L)'
;MYHKDPQTFEKVIEEILRTYPSKERNDKNKEVPCNPFEKYRQENGPIRKYSKKGNGPEIKCLKYYDNKLGNYIDITPDGSDNQVVLQSLKPWRTDVYFNHQTKKYELMGLKYSDLSFEKGSGKYSISNEKYNSIKRIEGVDEQSEFKFTLYKNDLILIKDSENNEQKLFRFNSRNDTAKHYVELKPYDKAKFDGQQELITILGNVAKGGQCLKGLNKSNLSIYKVKTDVLGKKHIIKKEGDEPKLKF
;
A
#
# COMPACT_ATOMS: atom_id res chain seq x y z
N MET A 1 -23.85 0.83 14.34
CA MET A 1 -25.30 0.74 14.65
C MET A 1 -25.62 -0.54 15.39
N TYR A 2 -25.41 -1.72 14.80
CA TYR A 2 -25.61 -3.03 15.45
C TYR A 2 -25.21 -3.09 16.95
N HIS A 3 -23.98 -2.71 17.29
CA HIS A 3 -23.48 -2.78 18.67
C HIS A 3 -23.96 -1.66 19.62
N LYS A 4 -24.46 -0.53 19.11
CA LYS A 4 -24.71 0.69 19.90
C LYS A 4 -26.16 1.17 19.83
N ASP A 5 -26.93 0.64 18.88
CA ASP A 5 -28.35 0.93 18.63
C ASP A 5 -28.99 -0.30 17.96
N PRO A 6 -29.08 -1.44 18.68
CA PRO A 6 -29.62 -2.68 18.14
C PRO A 6 -31.10 -2.56 17.77
N GLN A 7 -31.88 -1.75 18.51
CA GLN A 7 -33.30 -1.54 18.21
C GLN A 7 -33.53 -0.97 16.81
N THR A 8 -32.74 0.03 16.40
CA THR A 8 -32.83 0.58 15.05
C THR A 8 -32.33 -0.43 14.00
N PHE A 9 -31.31 -1.22 14.32
CA PHE A 9 -30.81 -2.25 13.41
C PHE A 9 -31.87 -3.32 13.15
N GLU A 10 -32.39 -3.96 14.21
CA GLU A 10 -33.33 -5.08 14.14
C GLU A 10 -34.72 -4.64 13.64
N LYS A 11 -35.27 -3.55 14.19
CA LYS A 11 -36.67 -3.18 13.92
C LYS A 11 -36.87 -2.31 12.67
N VAL A 12 -35.79 -1.73 12.14
CA VAL A 12 -35.87 -0.85 10.97
C VAL A 12 -35.05 -1.42 9.82
N ILE A 13 -33.75 -1.62 10.02
CA ILE A 13 -32.88 -2.03 8.90
C ILE A 13 -33.13 -3.46 8.46
N GLU A 14 -33.17 -4.42 9.38
CA GLU A 14 -33.46 -5.82 9.03
C GLU A 14 -34.87 -5.98 8.46
N GLU A 15 -35.85 -5.24 8.99
CA GLU A 15 -37.23 -5.26 8.47
C GLU A 15 -37.29 -4.78 7.02
N ILE A 16 -36.59 -3.69 6.68
CA ILE A 16 -36.51 -3.21 5.29
C ILE A 16 -35.86 -4.25 4.39
N LEU A 17 -34.74 -4.84 4.82
CA LEU A 17 -34.05 -5.88 4.04
C LEU A 17 -34.91 -7.16 3.85
N ARG A 18 -35.83 -7.44 4.78
CA ARG A 18 -36.76 -8.57 4.72
C ARG A 18 -37.97 -8.31 3.81
N THR A 19 -38.49 -7.09 3.82
CA THR A 19 -39.77 -6.75 3.19
C THR A 19 -39.61 -6.13 1.81
N TYR A 20 -38.50 -5.43 1.55
CA TYR A 20 -38.24 -4.79 0.26
C TYR A 20 -37.35 -5.66 -0.64
N PRO A 21 -37.63 -5.67 -1.95
CA PRO A 21 -36.89 -6.51 -2.87
C PRO A 21 -35.45 -6.05 -3.02
N SER A 22 -34.55 -7.03 -3.17
CA SER A 22 -33.15 -6.81 -3.59
C SER A 22 -32.94 -7.01 -5.09
N LYS A 23 -34.00 -7.37 -5.81
CA LYS A 23 -34.01 -7.54 -7.27
C LYS A 23 -35.38 -7.17 -7.84
N GLU A 24 -35.40 -6.65 -9.06
CA GLU A 24 -36.62 -6.31 -9.78
C GLU A 24 -36.53 -6.69 -11.25
N ARG A 25 -37.66 -6.70 -11.96
CA ARG A 25 -37.66 -6.89 -13.41
C ARG A 25 -37.58 -5.54 -14.10
N ASN A 26 -36.64 -5.40 -15.03
CA ASN A 26 -36.58 -4.24 -15.90
C ASN A 26 -37.61 -4.33 -17.04
N ASP A 27 -37.68 -3.31 -17.89
CA ASP A 27 -38.60 -3.22 -19.04
C ASP A 27 -38.44 -4.37 -20.06
N LYS A 28 -37.32 -5.10 -20.00
CA LYS A 28 -37.03 -6.27 -20.84
C LYS A 28 -37.33 -7.60 -20.13
N ASN A 29 -38.09 -7.54 -19.04
CA ASN A 29 -38.48 -8.70 -18.23
C ASN A 29 -37.28 -9.48 -17.64
N LYS A 30 -36.12 -8.83 -17.50
CA LYS A 30 -34.90 -9.41 -16.95
C LYS A 30 -34.75 -9.00 -15.49
N GLU A 31 -34.44 -9.97 -14.64
CA GLU A 31 -34.14 -9.77 -13.23
C GLU A 31 -32.80 -9.03 -13.07
N VAL A 32 -32.83 -7.88 -12.41
CA VAL A 32 -31.68 -7.03 -12.13
C VAL A 32 -31.62 -6.70 -10.64
N PRO A 33 -30.41 -6.56 -10.04
CA PRO A 33 -30.29 -6.10 -8.65
C PRO A 33 -30.90 -4.72 -8.46
N CYS A 34 -31.64 -4.53 -7.37
CA CYS A 34 -32.13 -3.23 -6.93
C CYS A 34 -31.78 -3.01 -5.44
N ASN A 35 -31.89 -1.78 -4.97
CA ASN A 35 -31.53 -1.42 -3.59
C ASN A 35 -32.80 -1.38 -2.70
N PRO A 36 -32.94 -2.30 -1.71
CA PRO A 36 -34.11 -2.32 -0.82
C PRO A 36 -34.33 -1.00 -0.08
N PHE A 37 -33.25 -0.31 0.32
CA PHE A 37 -33.34 0.97 1.03
C PHE A 37 -33.88 2.09 0.15
N GLU A 38 -33.58 2.06 -1.14
CA GLU A 38 -34.11 3.03 -2.09
C GLU A 38 -35.59 2.78 -2.36
N LYS A 39 -36.02 1.51 -2.47
CA LYS A 39 -37.43 1.16 -2.63
C LYS A 39 -38.26 1.57 -1.43
N TYR A 40 -37.78 1.30 -0.22
CA TYR A 40 -38.40 1.83 1.00
C TYR A 40 -38.51 3.36 0.96
N ARG A 41 -37.46 4.05 0.50
CA ARG A 41 -37.43 5.52 0.45
C ARG A 41 -38.47 6.10 -0.49
N GLN A 42 -38.69 5.46 -1.64
CA GLN A 42 -39.67 5.91 -2.64
C GLN A 42 -41.11 5.86 -2.10
N GLU A 43 -41.41 4.87 -1.25
CA GLU A 43 -42.75 4.68 -0.68
C GLU A 43 -42.97 5.45 0.64
N ASN A 44 -41.96 5.47 1.52
CA ASN A 44 -42.12 5.93 2.90
C ASN A 44 -41.31 7.19 3.25
N GLY A 45 -40.50 7.68 2.31
CA GLY A 45 -39.53 8.73 2.57
C GLY A 45 -38.25 8.22 3.27
N PRO A 46 -37.41 9.10 3.81
CA PRO A 46 -36.09 8.72 4.34
C PRO A 46 -36.21 7.72 5.49
N ILE A 47 -35.30 6.74 5.53
CA ILE A 47 -35.18 5.79 6.64
C ILE A 47 -34.86 6.57 7.90
N ARG A 48 -35.63 6.36 8.97
CA ARG A 48 -35.46 7.06 10.24
C ARG A 48 -35.08 6.10 11.36
N LYS A 49 -34.32 6.61 12.33
CA LYS A 49 -33.98 5.90 13.56
C LYS A 49 -35.25 5.47 14.30
N TYR A 50 -35.22 4.29 14.92
CA TYR A 50 -36.35 3.81 15.72
C TYR A 50 -36.69 4.81 16.84
N SER A 51 -37.98 5.13 16.96
CA SER A 51 -38.52 5.98 18.02
C SER A 51 -40.00 5.65 18.23
N LYS A 52 -40.48 5.76 19.46
CA LYS A 52 -41.89 5.42 19.79
C LYS A 52 -42.90 6.32 19.07
N LYS A 53 -42.51 7.58 18.78
CA LYS A 53 -43.38 8.60 18.15
C LYS A 53 -43.05 8.83 16.67
N GLY A 54 -42.20 8.00 16.05
CA GLY A 54 -41.80 8.14 14.64
C GLY A 54 -40.96 9.38 14.32
N ASN A 55 -40.43 10.08 15.32
CA ASN A 55 -39.69 11.34 15.18
C ASN A 55 -38.15 11.16 15.18
N GLY A 56 -37.68 9.94 14.94
CA GLY A 56 -36.25 9.65 14.87
C GLY A 56 -35.56 10.41 13.72
N PRO A 57 -34.28 10.76 13.88
CA PRO A 57 -33.50 11.39 12.81
C PRO A 57 -33.33 10.46 11.61
N GLU A 58 -33.09 11.05 10.44
CA GLU A 58 -32.82 10.33 9.20
C GLU A 58 -31.48 9.60 9.25
N ILE A 59 -31.44 8.41 8.65
CA ILE A 59 -30.25 7.58 8.50
C ILE A 59 -29.76 7.69 7.06
N LYS A 60 -28.56 8.27 6.89
CA LYS A 60 -27.90 8.43 5.58
C LYS A 60 -26.58 7.68 5.49
N CYS A 61 -25.92 7.48 6.63
CA CYS A 61 -24.58 6.89 6.70
C CYS A 61 -24.53 5.83 7.81
N LEU A 62 -23.88 4.71 7.55
CA LEU A 62 -23.59 3.67 8.52
C LEU A 62 -22.08 3.52 8.67
N LYS A 63 -21.56 3.92 9.84
CA LYS A 63 -20.17 3.61 10.21
C LYS A 63 -20.06 2.12 10.56
N TYR A 64 -19.00 1.48 10.09
CA TYR A 64 -18.68 0.08 10.35
C TYR A 64 -17.21 -0.06 10.72
N TYR A 65 -16.87 -1.13 11.45
CA TYR A 65 -15.48 -1.51 11.65
C TYR A 65 -14.97 -2.13 10.36
N ASP A 66 -13.95 -1.51 9.77
CA ASP A 66 -13.34 -1.98 8.53
C ASP A 66 -12.16 -2.91 8.85
N ASN A 67 -10.92 -2.43 8.73
CA ASN A 67 -9.72 -3.20 8.97
C ASN A 67 -9.02 -2.78 10.27
N LYS A 68 -8.16 -3.67 10.81
CA LYS A 68 -7.23 -3.29 11.88
C LYS A 68 -6.30 -2.18 11.37
N LEU A 69 -5.99 -1.20 12.24
CA LEU A 69 -5.15 -0.07 11.88
C LEU A 69 -3.73 -0.54 11.52
N GLY A 70 -3.32 -0.28 10.27
CA GLY A 70 -1.98 -0.58 9.73
C GLY A 70 -1.05 0.62 9.79
N ASN A 71 -0.36 0.93 8.69
CA ASN A 71 0.48 2.13 8.58
C ASN A 71 -0.35 3.41 8.38
N TYR A 72 0.01 4.48 9.09
CA TYR A 72 -0.72 5.75 9.05
C TYR A 72 0.15 6.97 9.35
N ILE A 73 -0.39 8.16 9.06
CA ILE A 73 0.02 9.45 9.64
C ILE A 73 -1.03 9.81 10.70
N ASP A 74 -0.58 10.10 11.91
CA ASP A 74 -1.44 10.56 12.99
C ASP A 74 -1.76 12.05 12.79
N ILE A 75 -3.06 12.36 12.81
CA ILE A 75 -3.59 13.73 12.74
C ILE A 75 -4.63 13.97 13.84
N THR A 76 -4.52 13.23 14.95
CA THR A 76 -5.46 13.27 16.07
C THR A 76 -5.52 14.69 16.65
N PRO A 77 -6.70 15.35 16.65
CA PRO A 77 -6.88 16.64 17.29
C PRO A 77 -6.78 16.54 18.81
N ASP A 78 -6.33 17.61 19.44
CA ASP A 78 -6.40 17.75 20.89
C ASP A 78 -7.85 17.61 21.37
N GLY A 79 -8.09 16.73 22.34
CA GLY A 79 -9.42 16.44 22.89
C GLY A 79 -10.22 15.36 22.17
N SER A 80 -9.64 14.66 21.18
CA SER A 80 -10.29 13.50 20.57
C SER A 80 -10.17 12.25 21.47
N ASP A 81 -11.28 11.58 21.74
CA ASP A 81 -11.31 10.30 22.48
C ASP A 81 -10.70 9.13 21.67
N ASN A 82 -10.58 9.29 20.35
CA ASN A 82 -10.05 8.27 19.44
C ASN A 82 -9.01 8.85 18.49
N GLN A 83 -8.07 8.01 18.05
CA GLN A 83 -7.09 8.40 17.04
C GLN A 83 -7.76 8.72 15.70
N VAL A 84 -7.29 9.78 15.06
CA VAL A 84 -7.69 10.20 13.71
C VAL A 84 -6.46 10.11 12.81
N VAL A 85 -6.59 9.41 11.70
CA VAL A 85 -5.42 8.97 10.93
C VAL A 85 -5.62 9.12 9.42
N LEU A 86 -4.52 9.34 8.70
CA LEU A 86 -4.45 9.24 7.25
C LEU A 86 -3.74 7.93 6.86
N GLN A 87 -4.33 7.17 5.94
CA GLN A 87 -3.77 5.89 5.45
C GLN A 87 -3.29 6.03 4.00
N SER A 88 -2.84 4.92 3.40
CA SER A 88 -2.37 4.86 2.00
C SER A 88 -1.17 5.78 1.71
N LEU A 89 -0.18 5.72 2.61
CA LEU A 89 1.03 6.53 2.56
C LEU A 89 1.81 6.28 1.27
N LYS A 90 2.16 7.36 0.57
CA LYS A 90 2.81 7.27 -0.74
C LYS A 90 4.33 7.10 -0.60
N PRO A 91 4.93 6.09 -1.26
CA PRO A 91 6.36 5.86 -1.22
C PRO A 91 7.11 6.91 -2.05
N TRP A 92 8.29 7.32 -1.58
CA TRP A 92 9.19 8.23 -2.27
C TRP A 92 10.35 7.48 -2.92
N ARG A 93 11.16 6.78 -2.11
CA ARG A 93 12.36 6.05 -2.57
C ARG A 93 12.64 4.83 -1.70
N THR A 94 13.63 4.04 -2.09
CA THR A 94 14.08 2.88 -1.30
C THR A 94 15.59 2.81 -1.29
N ASP A 95 16.16 2.79 -0.09
CA ASP A 95 17.59 2.67 0.12
C ASP A 95 17.93 1.19 0.31
N VAL A 96 18.83 0.68 -0.55
CA VAL A 96 19.20 -0.74 -0.64
C VAL A 96 20.53 -0.95 0.06
N TYR A 97 20.53 -1.90 0.99
CA TYR A 97 21.66 -2.29 1.80
C TYR A 97 22.01 -3.76 1.57
N PHE A 98 23.24 -4.14 1.90
CA PHE A 98 23.68 -5.52 1.90
C PHE A 98 24.29 -5.88 3.24
N ASN A 99 23.80 -6.96 3.83
CA ASN A 99 24.30 -7.49 5.09
C ASN A 99 25.36 -8.54 4.81
N HIS A 100 26.61 -8.25 5.19
CA HIS A 100 27.75 -9.14 4.94
C HIS A 100 27.74 -10.40 5.80
N GLN A 101 27.00 -10.43 6.92
CA GLN A 101 26.85 -11.61 7.77
C GLN A 101 25.81 -12.56 7.20
N THR A 102 24.61 -12.05 6.87
CA THR A 102 23.52 -12.89 6.36
C THR A 102 23.61 -13.17 4.85
N LYS A 103 24.47 -12.43 4.13
CA LYS A 103 24.62 -12.44 2.67
C LYS A 103 23.32 -12.12 1.92
N LYS A 104 22.48 -11.25 2.49
CA LYS A 104 21.19 -10.86 1.94
C LYS A 104 21.09 -9.35 1.77
N TYR A 105 20.24 -8.94 0.83
CA TYR A 105 19.86 -7.55 0.65
C TYR A 105 18.78 -7.15 1.66
N GLU A 106 18.91 -5.94 2.19
CA GLU A 106 17.99 -5.34 3.14
C GLU A 106 17.50 -4.02 2.53
N LEU A 107 16.19 -3.87 2.37
CA LEU A 107 15.59 -2.74 1.67
C LEU A 107 14.74 -1.92 2.63
N MET A 108 15.04 -0.63 2.71
CA MET A 108 14.34 0.35 3.54
C MET A 108 13.53 1.32 2.67
N GLY A 109 12.22 1.36 2.84
CA GLY A 109 11.37 2.33 2.14
C GLY A 109 11.31 3.67 2.87
N LEU A 110 11.40 4.77 2.13
CA LEU A 110 11.03 6.10 2.60
C LEU A 110 9.76 6.55 1.89
N LYS A 111 8.86 7.16 2.64
CA LYS A 111 7.58 7.74 2.20
C LYS A 111 7.71 9.26 2.16
N TYR A 112 6.88 9.93 1.37
CA TYR A 112 6.88 11.39 1.32
C TYR A 112 6.61 12.02 2.70
N SER A 113 5.76 11.38 3.51
CA SER A 113 5.43 11.80 4.87
C SER A 113 6.57 11.62 5.88
N ASP A 114 7.66 10.94 5.50
CA ASP A 114 8.83 10.83 6.35
C ASP A 114 9.65 12.12 6.34
N LEU A 115 9.46 12.97 5.33
CA LEU A 115 10.09 14.27 5.19
C LEU A 115 9.14 15.37 5.66
N SER A 116 9.70 16.43 6.21
CA SER A 116 8.93 17.56 6.72
C SER A 116 9.75 18.85 6.68
N PHE A 117 9.07 19.98 6.80
CA PHE A 117 9.74 21.26 7.04
C PHE A 117 10.28 21.31 8.47
N GLU A 118 11.58 21.51 8.60
CA GLU A 118 12.22 21.70 9.90
C GLU A 118 11.78 23.03 10.52
N LYS A 119 11.37 22.98 11.79
CA LYS A 119 10.94 24.16 12.55
C LYS A 119 12.12 25.13 12.70
N GLY A 120 11.89 26.41 12.40
CA GLY A 120 12.92 27.45 12.49
C GLY A 120 13.68 27.65 11.19
N SER A 121 14.27 26.59 10.61
CA SER A 121 15.04 26.71 9.35
C SER A 121 14.16 26.78 8.10
N GLY A 122 12.97 26.15 8.14
CA GLY A 122 12.08 26.03 6.99
C GLY A 122 12.61 25.10 5.89
N LYS A 123 13.70 24.36 6.13
CA LYS A 123 14.25 23.40 5.16
C LYS A 123 13.41 22.13 5.11
N TYR A 124 13.16 21.62 3.91
CA TYR A 124 12.46 20.36 3.72
C TYR A 124 13.45 19.19 3.73
N SER A 125 13.43 18.38 4.79
CA SER A 125 14.44 17.33 4.99
C SER A 125 13.90 16.16 5.84
N ILE A 126 14.76 15.17 6.07
CA ILE A 126 14.59 14.14 7.09
C ILE A 126 15.79 14.19 8.03
N SER A 127 15.57 14.12 9.34
CA SER A 127 16.65 14.06 10.32
C SER A 127 17.32 12.68 10.31
N ASN A 128 18.61 12.62 10.65
CA ASN A 128 19.32 11.35 10.78
C ASN A 128 18.67 10.42 11.82
N GLU A 129 18.13 10.99 12.91
CA GLU A 129 17.41 10.22 13.93
C GLU A 129 16.16 9.52 13.37
N LYS A 130 15.34 10.25 12.59
CA LYS A 130 14.15 9.69 11.94
C LYS A 130 14.53 8.68 10.86
N TYR A 131 15.57 8.96 10.08
CA TYR A 131 16.08 8.00 9.10
C TYR A 131 16.54 6.69 9.76
N ASN A 132 17.33 6.78 10.84
CA ASN A 132 17.83 5.61 11.57
C ASN A 132 16.73 4.85 12.31
N SER A 133 15.67 5.53 12.78
CA SER A 133 14.51 4.84 13.35
C SER A 133 13.76 4.03 12.29
N ILE A 134 13.54 4.59 11.09
CA ILE A 134 12.95 3.87 9.95
C ILE A 134 13.84 2.68 9.55
N LYS A 135 15.17 2.86 9.49
CA LYS A 135 16.15 1.80 9.19
C LYS A 135 15.95 0.58 10.10
N ARG A 136 15.86 0.81 11.42
CA ARG A 136 15.62 -0.24 12.42
C ARG A 136 14.24 -0.89 12.28
N ILE A 137 13.19 -0.10 12.10
CA ILE A 137 11.80 -0.59 11.93
C ILE A 137 11.68 -1.50 10.69
N GLU A 138 12.28 -1.08 9.56
CA GLU A 138 12.33 -1.84 8.31
C GLU A 138 13.25 -3.07 8.37
N GLY A 139 14.00 -3.25 9.46
CA GLY A 139 14.88 -4.40 9.67
C GLY A 139 16.16 -4.36 8.84
N VAL A 140 16.70 -3.17 8.60
CA VAL A 140 18.04 -3.03 8.04
C VAL A 140 19.03 -2.92 9.19
N ASP A 141 20.05 -3.79 9.18
CA ASP A 141 21.07 -3.85 10.22
C ASP A 141 21.91 -2.56 10.24
N GLU A 142 22.36 -2.16 11.43
CA GLU A 142 23.19 -0.96 11.59
C GLU A 142 24.51 -1.07 10.82
N GLN A 143 25.10 -2.28 10.78
CA GLN A 143 26.37 -2.59 10.11
C GLN A 143 26.20 -2.96 8.62
N SER A 144 24.97 -3.00 8.11
CA SER A 144 24.74 -3.28 6.69
C SER A 144 25.32 -2.17 5.81
N GLU A 145 25.99 -2.59 4.72
CA GLU A 145 26.63 -1.69 3.77
C GLU A 145 25.57 -1.07 2.85
N PHE A 146 25.56 0.26 2.74
CA PHE A 146 24.74 0.93 1.74
C PHE A 146 25.23 0.57 0.32
N LYS A 147 24.30 0.22 -0.57
CA LYS A 147 24.60 -0.09 -1.97
C LYS A 147 24.16 1.05 -2.87
N PHE A 148 22.85 1.33 -2.94
CA PHE A 148 22.31 2.34 -3.83
C PHE A 148 20.88 2.70 -3.45
N THR A 149 20.40 3.84 -3.94
CA THR A 149 19.01 4.27 -3.81
C THR A 149 18.23 3.94 -5.07
N LEU A 150 17.00 3.44 -4.93
CA LEU A 150 16.05 3.23 -6.02
C LEU A 150 14.88 4.21 -5.91
N TYR A 151 14.65 4.96 -6.98
CA TYR A 151 13.44 5.76 -7.18
C TYR A 151 12.47 5.04 -8.13
N LYS A 152 11.23 5.51 -8.18
CA LYS A 152 10.24 5.00 -9.13
C LYS A 152 10.79 5.05 -10.56
N ASN A 153 10.63 3.93 -11.28
CA ASN A 153 11.13 3.65 -12.62
C ASN A 153 12.65 3.48 -12.77
N ASP A 154 13.45 3.54 -11.69
CA ASP A 154 14.84 3.08 -11.78
C ASP A 154 14.88 1.64 -12.26
N LEU A 155 15.87 1.31 -13.10
CA LEU A 155 16.04 -0.05 -13.58
C LEU A 155 16.82 -0.86 -12.54
N ILE A 156 16.38 -2.10 -12.34
CA ILE A 156 16.96 -3.03 -11.38
C ILE A 156 17.19 -4.37 -12.07
N LEU A 157 18.45 -4.81 -12.09
CA LEU A 157 18.86 -6.12 -12.59
C LEU A 157 18.95 -7.07 -11.40
N ILE A 158 18.12 -8.10 -11.41
CA ILE A 158 18.12 -9.15 -10.40
C ILE A 158 18.72 -10.40 -11.01
N LYS A 159 19.72 -10.97 -10.34
CA LYS A 159 20.38 -12.21 -10.74
C LYS A 159 20.17 -13.28 -9.68
N ASP A 160 19.82 -14.47 -10.13
CA ASP A 160 19.80 -15.70 -9.37
C ASP A 160 21.14 -16.40 -9.57
N SER A 161 21.98 -16.43 -8.53
CA SER A 161 23.30 -17.07 -8.61
C SER A 161 23.23 -18.59 -8.59
N GLU A 162 22.11 -19.18 -8.16
CA GLU A 162 21.94 -20.64 -8.09
C GLU A 162 21.54 -21.21 -9.45
N ASN A 163 20.56 -20.60 -10.11
CA ASN A 163 20.09 -21.03 -11.44
C ASN A 163 20.78 -20.33 -12.61
N ASN A 164 21.73 -19.41 -12.33
CA ASN A 164 22.42 -18.57 -13.33
C ASN A 164 21.45 -17.78 -14.23
N GLU A 165 20.32 -17.35 -13.67
CA GLU A 165 19.31 -16.56 -14.36
C GLU A 165 19.45 -15.07 -14.01
N GLN A 166 19.02 -14.20 -14.90
CA GLN A 166 18.92 -12.77 -14.60
C GLN A 166 17.76 -12.13 -15.34
N LYS A 167 17.13 -11.13 -14.73
CA LYS A 167 16.05 -10.37 -15.36
C LYS A 167 16.09 -8.91 -14.95
N LEU A 168 15.83 -8.05 -15.94
CA LEU A 168 15.77 -6.61 -15.77
C LEU A 168 14.33 -6.18 -15.50
N PHE A 169 14.17 -5.31 -14.52
CA PHE A 169 12.87 -4.76 -14.11
C PHE A 169 12.94 -3.25 -14.01
N ARG A 170 11.77 -2.61 -13.97
CA ARG A 170 11.60 -1.26 -13.44
C ARG A 170 11.16 -1.36 -11.99
N PHE A 171 11.80 -0.62 -11.11
CA PHE A 171 11.40 -0.50 -9.71
C PHE A 171 10.16 0.39 -9.59
N ASN A 172 9.16 0.01 -8.78
CA ASN A 172 8.04 0.90 -8.45
C ASN A 172 8.22 1.49 -7.06
N SER A 173 8.22 0.64 -6.03
CA SER A 173 8.38 1.07 -4.63
C SER A 173 8.67 -0.11 -3.71
N ARG A 174 9.13 0.18 -2.48
CA ARG A 174 8.94 -0.69 -1.32
C ARG A 174 7.44 -0.89 -1.07
N ASN A 175 7.03 -2.11 -0.70
CA ASN A 175 5.64 -2.45 -0.41
C ASN A 175 5.45 -2.93 1.04
N ASP A 176 4.44 -2.40 1.73
CA ASP A 176 4.24 -2.62 3.17
C ASP A 176 3.73 -4.04 3.56
N THR A 177 3.53 -4.97 2.61
CA THR A 177 3.08 -6.35 2.90
C THR A 177 4.00 -7.09 3.88
N ALA A 178 5.32 -6.94 3.73
CA ALA A 178 6.32 -7.53 4.62
C ALA A 178 7.67 -6.80 4.46
N LYS A 179 8.64 -7.04 5.35
CA LYS A 179 10.00 -6.49 5.24
C LYS A 179 10.67 -6.86 3.92
N HIS A 180 11.39 -5.92 3.32
CA HIS A 180 12.17 -6.09 2.10
C HIS A 180 11.40 -6.57 0.84
N TYR A 181 10.08 -6.42 0.84
CA TYR A 181 9.22 -6.61 -0.34
C TYR A 181 9.18 -5.37 -1.23
N VAL A 182 9.21 -5.59 -2.55
CA VAL A 182 9.11 -4.49 -3.50
C VAL A 182 8.04 -4.80 -4.54
N GLU A 183 7.48 -3.75 -5.12
CA GLU A 183 6.72 -3.86 -6.35
C GLU A 183 7.65 -3.60 -7.54
N LEU A 184 7.70 -4.57 -8.45
CA LEU A 184 8.43 -4.50 -9.72
C LEU A 184 7.45 -4.29 -10.87
N LYS A 185 7.93 -3.64 -11.93
CA LYS A 185 7.23 -3.48 -13.20
C LYS A 185 8.09 -4.08 -14.34
N PRO A 186 7.46 -4.52 -15.44
CA PRO A 186 8.22 -5.04 -16.57
C PRO A 186 9.05 -3.94 -17.21
N TYR A 187 10.17 -4.33 -17.79
CA TYR A 187 11.10 -3.43 -18.47
C TYR A 187 10.49 -2.82 -19.74
N ASP A 188 9.76 -3.63 -20.50
CA ASP A 188 9.36 -3.40 -21.89
C ASP A 188 7.87 -3.07 -22.08
N LYS A 189 7.06 -3.13 -21.02
CA LYS A 189 5.62 -2.84 -21.07
C LYS A 189 5.12 -2.14 -19.81
N ALA A 190 3.86 -1.69 -19.84
CA ALA A 190 3.27 -0.91 -18.74
C ALA A 190 3.06 -1.75 -17.46
N LYS A 191 2.54 -2.97 -17.60
CA LYS A 191 2.20 -3.89 -16.50
C LYS A 191 2.47 -5.34 -16.89
N PHE A 192 2.68 -6.20 -15.89
CA PHE A 192 2.78 -7.64 -16.11
C PHE A 192 1.41 -8.24 -16.40
N ASP A 193 1.40 -9.37 -17.10
CA ASP A 193 0.22 -10.21 -17.20
C ASP A 193 0.09 -11.06 -15.94
N GLY A 194 -1.15 -11.45 -15.61
CA GLY A 194 -1.40 -12.33 -14.49
C GLY A 194 -0.69 -13.67 -14.67
N GLN A 195 -0.05 -14.18 -13.62
CA GLN A 195 0.68 -15.45 -13.65
C GLN A 195 1.88 -15.51 -14.61
N GLN A 196 2.33 -14.36 -15.14
CA GLN A 196 3.53 -14.32 -15.96
C GLN A 196 4.76 -14.85 -15.19
N GLU A 197 5.55 -15.71 -15.85
CA GLU A 197 6.75 -16.31 -15.29
C GLU A 197 7.92 -15.30 -15.19
N LEU A 198 8.67 -15.37 -14.09
CA LEU A 198 9.90 -14.60 -13.85
C LEU A 198 11.09 -15.54 -13.77
N ILE A 199 12.21 -15.06 -13.21
CA ILE A 199 13.31 -15.95 -12.83
C ILE A 199 12.89 -16.84 -11.66
N THR A 200 13.46 -18.03 -11.59
CA THR A 200 13.11 -19.12 -10.68
C THR A 200 12.99 -18.65 -9.22
N ILE A 201 14.00 -17.92 -8.70
CA ILE A 201 14.00 -17.38 -7.33
C ILE A 201 12.84 -16.40 -7.01
N LEU A 202 12.23 -15.79 -8.04
CA LEU A 202 11.09 -14.88 -7.90
C LEU A 202 9.74 -15.57 -8.20
N GLY A 203 9.71 -16.70 -8.90
CA GLY A 203 8.49 -17.39 -9.31
C GLY A 203 7.55 -16.52 -10.16
N ASN A 204 6.24 -16.70 -10.05
CA ASN A 204 5.28 -16.08 -10.97
C ASN A 204 4.67 -14.79 -10.43
N VAL A 205 4.27 -13.88 -11.33
CA VAL A 205 3.48 -12.69 -10.99
C VAL A 205 2.12 -13.10 -10.44
N ALA A 206 1.54 -12.31 -9.52
CA ALA A 206 0.21 -12.59 -8.99
C ALA A 206 -0.86 -12.58 -10.10
N LYS A 207 -1.99 -13.26 -9.90
CA LYS A 207 -3.10 -13.32 -10.88
C LYS A 207 -3.59 -11.94 -11.33
N GLY A 208 -3.58 -10.94 -10.43
CA GLY A 208 -3.95 -9.56 -10.75
C GLY A 208 -2.91 -8.74 -11.53
N GLY A 209 -1.78 -9.34 -11.91
CA GLY A 209 -0.69 -8.66 -12.65
C GLY A 209 0.24 -7.79 -11.79
N GLN A 210 0.02 -7.74 -10.47
CA GLN A 210 0.94 -7.06 -9.55
C GLN A 210 2.13 -7.97 -9.20
N CYS A 211 3.34 -7.47 -9.38
CA CYS A 211 4.57 -8.21 -9.10
C CYS A 211 5.18 -7.75 -7.77
N LEU A 212 4.67 -8.28 -6.66
CA LEU A 212 5.24 -8.09 -5.32
C LEU A 212 6.20 -9.23 -4.99
N LYS A 213 7.45 -8.88 -4.67
CA LYS A 213 8.51 -9.88 -4.39
C LYS A 213 9.39 -9.44 -3.22
N GLY A 214 9.64 -10.37 -2.30
CA GLY A 214 10.67 -10.23 -1.27
C GLY A 214 12.06 -10.43 -1.85
N LEU A 215 12.95 -9.46 -1.67
CA LEU A 215 14.32 -9.51 -2.19
C LEU A 215 15.37 -9.86 -1.12
N ASN A 216 14.96 -10.04 0.14
CA ASN A 216 15.80 -10.59 1.21
C ASN A 216 15.90 -12.12 1.08
N LYS A 217 16.54 -12.58 0.02
CA LYS A 217 16.78 -14.00 -0.28
C LYS A 217 18.28 -14.25 -0.36
N SER A 218 18.71 -15.42 0.08
CA SER A 218 20.05 -15.92 -0.23
C SER A 218 20.16 -16.15 -1.75
N ASN A 219 21.37 -16.14 -2.30
CA ASN A 219 21.64 -16.40 -3.74
C ASN A 219 21.11 -15.35 -4.72
N LEU A 220 20.74 -14.17 -4.22
CA LEU A 220 20.23 -13.09 -5.05
C LEU A 220 21.27 -11.97 -5.14
N SER A 221 21.59 -11.52 -6.35
CA SER A 221 22.41 -10.33 -6.60
C SER A 221 21.57 -9.24 -7.24
N ILE A 222 21.64 -8.02 -6.70
CA ILE A 222 20.83 -6.88 -7.16
C ILE A 222 21.76 -5.76 -7.59
N TYR A 223 21.56 -5.28 -8.81
CA TYR A 223 22.26 -4.10 -9.31
C TYR A 223 21.28 -3.06 -9.80
N LYS A 224 21.54 -1.80 -9.48
CA LYS A 224 20.88 -0.69 -10.13
C LYS A 224 21.41 -0.58 -11.57
N VAL A 225 20.55 -0.22 -12.50
CA VAL A 225 20.92 0.05 -13.88
C VAL A 225 20.48 1.46 -14.22
N LYS A 226 21.41 2.27 -14.75
CA LYS A 226 21.07 3.56 -15.35
C LYS A 226 21.08 3.44 -16.86
N THR A 227 20.24 4.24 -17.49
CA THR A 227 20.25 4.44 -18.94
C THR A 227 20.47 5.89 -19.26
N ASP A 228 21.20 6.15 -20.35
CA ASP A 228 21.07 7.43 -21.03
C ASP A 228 19.70 7.53 -21.74
N VAL A 229 19.43 8.66 -22.37
CA VAL A 229 18.18 8.90 -23.09
C VAL A 229 18.00 8.02 -24.33
N LEU A 230 19.06 7.36 -24.80
CA LEU A 230 19.05 6.42 -25.93
C LEU A 230 18.88 4.97 -25.47
N GLY A 231 18.82 4.70 -24.16
CA GLY A 231 18.62 3.38 -23.59
C GLY A 231 19.91 2.55 -23.40
N LYS A 232 21.09 3.17 -23.53
CA LYS A 232 22.38 2.52 -23.25
C LYS A 232 22.53 2.28 -21.76
N LYS A 233 22.74 1.02 -21.37
CA LYS A 233 22.69 0.57 -19.97
C LYS A 233 24.05 0.62 -19.29
N HIS A 234 24.06 1.07 -18.04
CA HIS A 234 25.24 1.10 -17.16
C HIS A 234 24.88 0.47 -15.81
N ILE A 235 25.62 -0.57 -15.42
CA ILE A 235 25.39 -1.30 -14.18
C ILE A 235 26.07 -0.57 -13.02
N ILE A 236 25.32 -0.36 -11.93
CA ILE A 236 25.78 0.27 -10.69
C ILE A 236 25.63 -0.74 -9.56
N LYS A 237 26.75 -1.20 -9.02
CA LYS A 237 26.80 -2.12 -7.88
C LYS A 237 26.81 -1.40 -6.53
N LYS A 238 27.36 -0.18 -6.50
CA LYS A 238 27.43 0.71 -5.34
C LYS A 238 27.45 2.17 -5.82
N GLU A 239 26.64 3.04 -5.23
CA GLU A 239 26.57 4.47 -5.55
C GLU A 239 27.47 5.33 -4.64
N GLY A 240 27.76 4.86 -3.43
CA GLY A 240 28.59 5.55 -2.44
C GLY A 240 28.62 4.79 -1.12
N ASP A 241 29.29 5.34 -0.10
CA ASP A 241 29.38 4.71 1.22
C ASP A 241 28.14 4.95 2.09
N GLU A 242 27.44 6.07 1.85
CA GLU A 242 26.26 6.47 2.59
C GLU A 242 25.12 6.91 1.67
N PRO A 243 23.85 6.77 2.10
CA PRO A 243 22.70 7.31 1.39
C PRO A 243 22.78 8.83 1.27
N LYS A 244 22.33 9.39 0.15
CA LYS A 244 22.27 10.84 -0.02
C LYS A 244 21.10 11.44 0.76
N LEU A 245 21.42 12.18 1.82
CA LEU A 245 20.49 12.91 2.70
C LEU A 245 20.76 14.41 2.76
N LYS A 246 21.45 14.96 1.75
CA LYS A 246 21.63 16.41 1.60
C LYS A 246 20.42 16.99 0.88
N PHE A 247 19.78 17.98 1.51
CA PHE A 247 18.58 18.68 1.05
C PHE A 247 18.88 20.17 0.85
#